data_AF-A0A8S3F0B1-F1
#
_entry.id   AF-A0A8S3F0B1-F1
#
_cell.length_a   1.000
_cell.length_b   1.000
_cell.length_c   1.000
_cell.angle_alpha   90.00
_cell.angle_beta   90.00
_cell.angle_gamma   90.00
#
_symmetry.space_group_name_H-M   'P 1'
#
loop_
_entity.id
_entity.type
_entity.pdbx_description
1 polymer ?
#
loop_
_entity_poly.entity_id
_entity_poly.type
_entity_poly.pdbx_seq_one_letter_code
_entity_poly.pdbx_strand_id
1 'polypeptide(L)'
;MENAIWMNGQVYTVNKMIYELPEEKHQTSQPWKIYSTADTSSESPKIRLNFQPWGSQEEHINLFLVTGDFVQVFGIYSGTIELFDQTYVIENGFGVAENHRAKW
;
A
#
# COMPACT_ATOMS: atom_id res chain seq x y z
N MET A 1 -13.58 5.30 -4.75
CA MET A 1 -12.90 4.90 -3.50
C MET A 1 -11.60 4.25 -3.90
N GLU A 2 -10.48 4.67 -3.33
CA GLU A 2 -9.16 4.16 -3.73
C GLU A 2 -8.55 3.21 -2.67
N ASN A 3 -8.89 3.36 -1.38
CA ASN A 3 -8.40 2.50 -0.29
C ASN A 3 -9.52 2.08 0.68
N ALA A 4 -9.49 0.84 1.17
CA ALA A 4 -10.42 0.29 2.15
C ALA A 4 -9.75 -0.77 3.06
N ILE A 5 -10.28 -0.95 4.28
CA ILE A 5 -9.94 -2.09 5.14
C ILE A 5 -11.10 -3.09 5.09
N TRP A 6 -10.77 -4.35 4.80
CA TRP A 6 -11.69 -5.47 4.97
C TRP A 6 -11.38 -6.23 6.25
N MET A 7 -12.34 -6.27 7.16
CA MET A 7 -12.19 -6.98 8.43
C MET A 7 -13.52 -7.61 8.83
N ASN A 8 -13.51 -8.91 9.12
CA ASN A 8 -14.69 -9.69 9.55
C ASN A 8 -15.91 -9.56 8.62
N GLY A 9 -15.68 -9.49 7.30
CA GLY A 9 -16.74 -9.36 6.31
C GLY A 9 -17.31 -7.94 6.14
N GLN A 10 -16.79 -6.96 6.87
CA GLN A 10 -17.16 -5.55 6.73
C GLN A 10 -16.07 -4.75 6.01
N VAL A 11 -16.50 -3.72 5.26
CA VAL A 11 -15.64 -2.77 4.57
C VAL A 11 -15.63 -1.45 5.32
N TYR A 12 -14.45 -0.96 5.65
CA TYR A 12 -14.24 0.35 6.26
C TYR A 12 -13.50 1.24 5.27
N THR A 13 -14.09 2.40 5.00
CA THR A 13 -13.49 3.39 4.12
C THR A 13 -12.33 4.06 4.83
N VAL A 14 -11.18 4.15 4.16
CA VAL A 14 -10.04 4.86 4.71
C VAL A 14 -10.01 6.28 4.16
N ASN A 15 -9.55 7.21 5.00
CA ASN A 15 -9.18 8.56 4.56
C ASN A 15 -8.04 8.53 3.53
N LYS A 16 -7.70 9.71 3.02
CA LYS A 16 -6.55 9.89 2.13
C LYS A 16 -5.31 9.21 2.73
N MET A 17 -4.70 8.34 1.95
CA MET A 17 -3.44 7.68 2.29
C MET A 17 -2.27 8.48 1.74
N ILE A 18 -1.20 8.58 2.52
CA ILE A 18 0.10 9.12 2.14
C ILE A 18 1.06 7.95 2.02
N TYR A 19 1.79 7.93 0.91
CA TYR A 19 2.81 6.94 0.59
C TYR A 19 4.15 7.69 0.47
N GLU A 20 4.99 7.57 1.49
CA GLU A 20 6.37 8.04 1.42
C GLU A 20 7.22 6.91 0.83
N LEU A 21 7.49 7.05 -0.47
CA LEU A 21 8.28 6.10 -1.22
C LEU A 21 9.75 6.52 -1.21
N PRO A 22 10.69 5.55 -1.16
CA PRO A 22 12.09 5.84 -1.46
C PRO A 22 12.26 6.28 -2.93
N GLU A 23 13.45 6.75 -3.28
CA GLU A 23 13.81 7.05 -4.69
C GLU A 23 13.45 5.86 -5.60
N GLU A 24 13.04 6.14 -6.83
CA GLU A 24 12.46 5.16 -7.75
C GLU A 24 13.30 3.87 -7.92
N LYS A 25 14.63 4.00 -8.03
CA LYS A 25 15.58 2.87 -8.12
C LYS A 25 15.67 2.00 -6.87
N HIS A 26 15.11 2.45 -5.74
CA HIS A 26 15.16 1.80 -4.44
C HIS A 26 13.79 1.31 -3.97
N GLN A 27 12.72 1.55 -4.72
CA GLN A 27 11.35 1.14 -4.33
C GLN A 27 11.17 -0.37 -4.20
N THR A 28 11.98 -1.19 -4.86
CA THR A 28 11.92 -2.66 -4.73
C THR A 28 12.80 -3.22 -3.60
N SER A 29 13.55 -2.38 -2.89
CA SER A 29 14.53 -2.83 -1.87
C SER A 29 14.49 -2.07 -0.54
N GLN A 30 13.95 -0.85 -0.52
CA GLN A 30 13.84 -0.03 0.69
C GLN A 30 12.40 0.05 1.21
N PRO A 31 12.21 0.22 2.53
CA PRO A 31 10.87 0.31 3.12
C PRO A 31 10.05 1.49 2.63
N TRP A 32 8.74 1.30 2.50
CA TRP A 32 7.78 2.38 2.21
C TRP A 32 7.04 2.72 3.49
N LYS A 33 6.80 4.02 3.75
CA LYS A 33 5.91 4.41 4.85
C LYS A 33 4.55 4.77 4.30
N ILE A 34 3.52 4.22 4.92
CA ILE A 34 2.15 4.29 4.44
C ILE A 34 1.28 4.70 5.62
N TYR A 35 0.63 5.85 5.55
CA TYR A 35 -0.20 6.33 6.65
C TYR A 35 -1.39 7.13 6.17
N SER A 36 -2.50 7.04 6.90
CA SER A 36 -3.66 7.90 6.66
C SER A 36 -3.33 9.33 7.09
N THR A 37 -3.81 10.33 6.36
CA THR A 37 -3.79 11.72 6.84
C THR A 37 -4.52 11.82 8.16
N ALA A 38 -4.13 12.80 9.00
CA ALA A 38 -4.79 13.03 10.29
C ALA A 38 -6.31 13.15 10.09
N ASP A 39 -7.05 12.32 10.81
CA ASP A 39 -8.51 12.34 10.76
C ASP A 39 -9.05 13.49 11.62
N THR A 40 -10.01 14.24 11.07
CA THR A 40 -10.82 15.21 11.83
C THR A 40 -12.09 14.56 12.40
N SER A 41 -12.44 13.34 11.96
CA SER A 41 -13.54 12.52 12.46
C SER A 41 -13.00 11.36 13.31
N SER A 42 -13.80 10.84 14.24
CA SER A 42 -13.46 9.66 15.05
C SER A 42 -13.82 8.33 14.38
N GLU A 43 -14.50 8.37 13.24
CA GLU A 43 -15.13 7.18 12.62
C GLU A 43 -14.26 6.51 11.54
N SER A 44 -13.21 7.17 11.04
CA SER A 44 -12.35 6.57 10.02
C SER A 44 -11.12 5.90 10.65
N PRO A 45 -10.65 4.79 10.06
CA PRO A 45 -9.46 4.11 10.55
C PRO A 45 -8.22 5.01 10.47
N LYS A 46 -7.40 5.01 11.52
CA LYS A 46 -6.04 5.61 11.47
C LYS A 46 -5.04 4.53 11.16
N ILE A 47 -4.32 4.67 10.05
CA ILE A 47 -3.38 3.67 9.55
C ILE A 47 -1.96 4.21 9.66
N ARG A 48 -1.04 3.39 10.19
CA ARG A 48 0.41 3.63 10.15
C ARG A 48 1.12 2.32 9.86
N LEU A 49 1.60 2.14 8.64
CA LEU A 49 2.24 0.93 8.17
C LEU A 49 3.61 1.23 7.56
N ASN A 50 4.49 0.24 7.66
CA ASN A 50 5.69 0.11 6.85
C ASN A 50 5.51 -1.08 5.94
N PHE A 51 5.92 -0.95 4.69
CA PHE A 51 6.01 -2.07 3.76
C PHE A 51 7.49 -2.33 3.48
N GLN A 52 7.95 -3.55 3.75
CA GLN A 52 9.29 -4.02 3.41
C GLN A 52 9.22 -4.87 2.15
N PRO A 53 9.72 -4.37 1.00
CA PRO A 53 9.86 -5.16 -0.21
C PRO A 53 10.75 -6.37 -0.01
N TRP A 54 10.34 -7.51 -0.56
CA TRP A 54 11.13 -8.75 -0.65
C TRP A 54 11.50 -9.10 -2.10
N GLY A 55 10.83 -8.49 -3.08
CA GLY A 55 11.11 -8.63 -4.50
C GLY A 55 10.02 -7.99 -5.34
N SER A 56 10.17 -8.05 -6.66
CA SER A 56 9.17 -7.60 -7.63
C SER A 56 8.89 -8.68 -8.66
N GLN A 57 7.66 -8.70 -9.15
CA GLN A 57 7.28 -9.34 -10.41
C GLN A 57 7.15 -8.23 -11.45
N GLU A 58 7.80 -8.42 -12.59
CA GLU A 58 7.75 -7.50 -13.73
C GLU A 58 7.04 -8.22 -14.88
N GLU A 59 5.92 -7.66 -15.34
CA GLU A 59 5.23 -8.13 -16.55
C GLU A 59 5.44 -7.10 -17.67
N HIS A 60 6.16 -7.48 -18.72
CA HIS A 60 6.31 -6.68 -19.93
C HIS A 60 5.27 -7.13 -20.96
N ILE A 61 4.21 -6.33 -21.15
CA ILE A 61 3.22 -6.57 -22.20
C ILE A 61 3.62 -5.77 -23.44
N ASN A 62 4.07 -6.48 -24.48
CA ASN A 62 4.27 -5.93 -25.83
C ASN A 62 3.07 -6.29 -26.71
N LEU A 63 1.96 -5.56 -26.58
CA LEU A 63 0.94 -5.53 -27.63
C LEU A 63 1.34 -4.39 -28.57
N PHE A 64 1.33 -4.62 -29.89
CA PHE A 64 1.89 -3.76 -30.97
C PHE A 64 1.56 -2.24 -30.95
N LEU A 65 0.77 -1.73 -30.00
CA LEU A 65 0.41 -0.33 -29.78
C LEU A 65 0.44 0.14 -28.30
N VAL A 66 0.72 -0.75 -27.34
CA VAL A 66 0.73 -0.43 -25.89
C VAL A 66 1.92 -1.13 -25.24
N THR A 67 2.92 -0.34 -24.84
CA THR A 67 3.98 -0.75 -23.92
C THR A 67 3.59 -0.31 -22.51
N GLY A 68 3.26 -1.26 -21.64
CA GLY A 68 3.00 -1.00 -20.22
C GLY A 68 4.00 -1.78 -19.36
N ASP A 69 4.80 -1.06 -18.58
CA ASP A 69 5.67 -1.67 -17.56
C ASP A 69 4.87 -1.75 -16.24
N PHE A 70 4.35 -2.94 -15.91
CA PHE A 70 3.74 -3.19 -14.61
C PHE A 70 4.79 -3.77 -13.66
N VAL A 71 5.12 -3.01 -12.61
CA VAL A 71 5.99 -3.47 -11.53
C VAL A 71 5.14 -3.67 -10.30
N GLN A 72 4.96 -4.94 -9.91
CA GLN A 72 4.30 -5.31 -8.67
C GLN A 72 5.35 -5.75 -7.66
N VAL A 73 5.44 -5.05 -6.54
CA VAL A 73 6.37 -5.38 -5.46
C VAL A 73 5.63 -6.19 -4.41
N PHE A 74 6.18 -7.34 -4.00
CA PHE A 74 5.63 -8.12 -2.90
C PHE A 74 6.53 -8.02 -1.67
N GLY A 75 5.94 -8.18 -0.49
CA GLY A 75 6.67 -7.99 0.75
C GLY A 75 5.81 -8.12 1.99
N ILE A 76 6.29 -7.55 3.07
CA ILE A 76 5.66 -7.63 4.39
C ILE A 76 5.29 -6.24 4.88
N TYR A 77 4.04 -6.11 5.30
CA TYR A 77 3.51 -5.00 6.07
C TYR A 77 3.73 -5.22 7.56
N SER A 78 4.10 -4.14 8.25
CA SER A 78 4.12 -4.06 9.70
C SER A 78 3.65 -2.68 10.18
N GLY A 79 3.04 -2.61 11.35
CA GLY A 79 2.55 -1.35 11.93
C GLY A 79 1.20 -1.49 12.62
N THR A 80 0.40 -0.44 12.59
CA THR A 80 -0.85 -0.37 13.34
C THR A 80 -2.03 0.16 12.51
N ILE A 81 -3.21 -0.34 12.85
CA ILE A 81 -4.50 0.17 12.40
C ILE A 81 -5.33 0.44 13.66
N GLU A 82 -5.75 1.69 13.86
CA GLU A 82 -6.70 2.06 14.93
C GLU A 82 -8.10 2.15 14.34
N LEU A 83 -9.07 1.41 14.90
CA LEU A 83 -10.46 1.37 14.45
C LEU A 83 -11.39 1.05 15.62
N PHE A 84 -12.44 1.87 15.83
CA PHE A 84 -13.43 1.73 16.91
C PHE A 84 -12.81 1.43 18.28
N ASP A 85 -11.88 2.30 18.72
CA ASP A 85 -11.16 2.21 19.99
C ASP A 85 -10.25 1.00 20.16
N GLN A 86 -10.02 0.21 19.10
CA GLN A 86 -9.09 -0.90 19.10
C GLN A 86 -7.88 -0.61 18.22
N THR A 87 -6.71 -1.05 18.68
CA THR A 87 -5.47 -1.00 17.91
C THR A 87 -5.11 -2.41 17.47
N TYR A 88 -5.09 -2.62 16.16
CA TYR A 88 -4.65 -3.84 15.53
C TYR A 88 -3.18 -3.69 15.14
N VAL A 89 -2.33 -4.61 15.61
CA VAL A 89 -0.91 -4.65 15.26
C VAL A 89 -0.72 -5.66 14.14
N ILE A 90 -0.04 -5.22 13.08
CA ILE A 90 0.44 -6.07 12.00
C ILE A 90 1.93 -6.26 12.23
N GLU A 91 2.38 -7.49 12.44
CA GLU A 91 3.81 -7.80 12.60
C GLU A 91 4.43 -8.29 11.29
N ASN A 92 3.77 -9.25 10.62
CA ASN A 92 4.27 -9.88 9.40
C ASN A 92 3.16 -10.10 8.37
N GLY A 93 2.42 -9.05 8.02
CA GLY A 93 1.32 -9.15 7.05
C GLY A 93 1.83 -9.22 5.62
N PHE A 94 1.70 -10.35 4.94
CA PHE A 94 2.07 -10.42 3.52
C PHE A 94 1.14 -9.56 2.65
N GLY A 95 1.72 -8.88 1.65
CA GLY A 95 0.94 -8.13 0.68
C GLY A 95 1.74 -7.69 -0.53
N VAL A 96 1.05 -7.00 -1.43
CA VAL A 96 1.61 -6.44 -2.67
C VAL A 96 1.37 -4.95 -2.73
N ALA A 97 2.30 -4.25 -3.38
CA ALA A 97 2.17 -2.84 -3.69
C ALA A 97 2.48 -2.64 -5.18
N GLU A 98 1.56 -2.01 -5.89
CA GLU A 98 1.68 -1.75 -7.33
C GLU A 98 2.21 -0.34 -7.58
N ASN A 99 3.17 -0.22 -8.49
CA ASN A 99 3.55 1.07 -9.05
C ASN A 99 3.18 1.09 -10.54
N HIS A 100 2.13 1.81 -10.90
CA HIS A 100 1.73 1.98 -12.30
C HIS A 100 2.63 3.03 -12.97
N ARG A 101 3.63 2.57 -13.73
CA ARG A 101 4.41 3.45 -14.61
C ARG A 101 3.69 3.59 -15.95
N ALA A 102 2.88 4.64 -16.10
CA ALA A 102 2.46 5.08 -17.43
C ALA A 102 3.56 5.98 -18.01
N LYS A 103 4.41 5.44 -18.88
CA LYS A 103 5.21 6.27 -19.79
C LYS A 103 4.39 6.45 -21.07
N TRP A 104 4.04 7.69 -21.38
CA TRP A 104 3.39 8.09 -22.63
C TRP A 104 4.41 8.43 -23.70
#